data_AF-A0A1L7NEV9-F1
#
_entry.id   AF-A0A1L7NEV9-F1
#
_cell.length_a   1.000
_cell.length_b   1.000
_cell.length_c   1.000
_cell.angle_alpha   90.00
_cell.angle_beta   90.00
_cell.angle_gamma   90.00
#
_symmetry.space_group_name_H-M   'P 1'
#
loop_
_entity.id
_entity.type
_entity.pdbx_description
1 polymer ?
#
loop_
_entity_poly.entity_id
_entity_poly.type
_entity_poly.pdbx_seq_one_letter_code
_entity_poly.pdbx_strand_id
1 'polypeptide(L)' 'MSTALVKSLIDEQLEQIERTLAVISFGIPFNETIGLPRDIPVASLKRQLSATMKGRRIAVRVRP' A
#
# COMPACT_ATOMS: atom_id res chain seq x y z
N MET A 1 -5.42 -39.85 -11.36
CA MET A 1 -5.33 -39.16 -10.06
C MET A 1 -4.42 -37.96 -10.24
N SER A 2 -4.92 -36.74 -10.04
CA SER A 2 -4.11 -35.52 -10.12
C SER A 2 -3.78 -35.10 -8.70
N THR A 3 -2.50 -35.13 -8.35
CA THR A 3 -1.98 -34.59 -7.08
C THR A 3 -1.96 -33.07 -7.18
N ALA A 4 -2.61 -32.39 -6.23
CA ALA A 4 -2.54 -30.93 -6.13
C ALA A 4 -1.08 -30.51 -5.90
N LEU A 5 -0.64 -29.45 -6.58
CA LEU A 5 0.68 -28.83 -6.36
C LEU A 5 0.78 -28.40 -4.89
N VAL A 6 1.63 -29.09 -4.13
CA VAL A 6 1.98 -28.66 -2.78
C VAL A 6 2.77 -27.35 -2.94
N LYS A 7 2.30 -26.27 -2.30
CA LYS A 7 3.01 -24.99 -2.31
C LYS A 7 4.44 -25.21 -1.84
N SER A 8 5.40 -24.64 -2.55
CA SER A 8 6.78 -24.70 -2.10
C SER A 8 6.94 -23.77 -0.88
N LEU A 9 7.95 -24.06 -0.04
CA LEU A 9 8.32 -23.18 1.07
C LEU A 9 8.57 -21.74 0.61
N ILE A 10 9.06 -21.56 -0.61
CA ILE A 10 9.33 -20.26 -1.22
C ILE A 10 8.01 -19.51 -1.49
N ASP A 11 6.99 -20.19 -2.00
CA ASP A 11 5.69 -19.56 -2.28
C ASP A 11 5.00 -19.07 -0.99
N GLU A 12 5.11 -19.84 0.09
CA GLU A 12 4.58 -19.45 1.40
C GLU A 12 5.34 -18.25 1.98
N GLN A 13 6.67 -18.23 1.85
CA GLN A 13 7.50 -17.10 2.28
C GLN A 13 7.20 -15.83 1.48
N LEU A 14 7.01 -15.93 0.17
CA LEU A 14 6.61 -14.79 -0.67
C LEU A 14 5.25 -14.24 -0.25
N GLU A 15 4.26 -15.10 -0.03
CA GLU A 15 2.93 -14.69 0.44
C GLU A 15 3.00 -14.01 1.82
N GLN A 16 3.87 -14.48 2.71
CA GLN A 16 4.09 -13.86 4.01
C GLN A 16 4.76 -12.49 3.89
N ILE A 17 5.75 -12.33 3.01
CA ILE A 17 6.41 -11.05 2.74
C ILE A 17 5.39 -10.05 2.18
N GLU A 18 4.56 -10.45 1.21
CA GLU A 18 3.52 -9.60 0.63
C GLU A 18 2.49 -9.15 1.68
N ARG A 19 2.03 -10.06 2.55
CA ARG A 19 1.13 -9.71 3.66
C ARG A 19 1.77 -8.72 4.63
N THR A 20 3.05 -8.91 4.94
CA THR A 20 3.79 -8.03 5.86
C THR A 20 4.00 -6.64 5.25
N LEU A 21 4.41 -6.56 3.98
CA LEU A 21 4.55 -5.30 3.25
C LEU A 21 3.21 -4.57 3.10
N ALA A 22 2.11 -5.30 2.90
CA ALA A 22 0.78 -4.71 2.89
C ALA A 22 0.48 -4.04 4.26
N VAL A 23 0.66 -4.76 5.37
CA VAL A 23 0.42 -4.19 6.72
C VAL A 23 1.31 -2.98 7.01
N ILE A 24 2.60 -3.04 6.65
CA ILE A 24 3.55 -1.93 6.88
C ILE A 24 3.19 -0.70 6.03
N SER A 25 2.81 -0.90 4.77
CA SER A 25 2.36 0.20 3.90
C SER A 25 1.02 0.81 4.34
N PHE A 26 0.20 0.06 5.09
CA PHE A 26 -0.98 0.59 5.78
C PHE A 26 -0.65 1.36 7.08
N GLY A 27 0.49 1.06 7.71
CA GLY A 27 0.86 1.62 9.01
C GLY A 27 1.46 3.02 8.95
N ILE A 28 2.07 3.40 7.83
CA ILE A 28 2.75 4.69 7.66
C ILE A 28 1.76 5.73 7.12
N PRO A 29 1.46 6.81 7.86
CA PRO A 29 0.65 7.92 7.36
C PRO A 29 1.21 8.45 6.04
N PHE A 30 0.32 8.74 5.07
CA PHE A 30 0.71 9.16 3.73
C PHE A 30 1.73 10.33 3.73
N ASN A 31 1.57 11.31 4.61
CA ASN A 31 2.50 12.44 4.71
C ASN A 31 3.94 11.98 5.01
N GLU A 32 4.13 10.98 5.86
CA GLU A 32 5.45 10.46 6.19
C GLU A 32 6.11 9.79 4.97
N THR A 33 5.31 9.18 4.09
CA THR A 33 5.82 8.57 2.84
C THR A 33 6.37 9.60 1.84
N ILE A 34 5.96 10.87 1.97
CA ILE A 34 6.46 11.99 1.15
C ILE A 34 7.39 12.93 1.93
N GLY A 35 7.88 12.51 3.11
CA GLY A 35 8.80 13.29 3.95
C GLY A 35 8.17 14.49 4.64
N LEU A 36 6.85 14.49 4.82
CA LEU A 36 6.09 15.55 5.47
C LEU A 36 5.56 15.12 6.86
N PRO A 37 5.49 16.06 7.82
CA PRO A 37 4.79 15.84 9.08
C PRO A 37 3.33 15.40 8.91
N ARG A 38 2.85 14.54 9.81
CA ARG A 38 1.50 13.94 9.77
C ARG A 38 0.36 14.96 9.92
N ASP A 39 0.62 16.04 10.62
CA ASP A 39 -0.30 17.14 10.92
C ASP A 39 -0.49 18.10 9.75
N ILE A 40 0.34 18.02 8.70
CA ILE A 40 0.15 18.84 7.50
C ILE A 40 -1.19 18.48 6.84
N PRO A 41 -2.10 19.46 6.67
CA PRO A 41 -3.34 19.23 5.97
C PRO A 41 -3.07 18.81 4.52
N VAL A 42 -3.80 17.80 4.03
CA VAL A 42 -3.70 17.34 2.63
C VAL A 42 -3.96 18.47 1.63
N ALA A 43 -4.80 19.45 2.01
CA ALA A 43 -5.09 20.66 1.21
C ALA A 43 -3.89 21.60 1.05
N SER A 44 -2.92 21.54 1.97
CA SER A 44 -1.72 22.38 1.99
C SER A 44 -0.55 21.78 1.20
N LEU A 45 -0.74 20.59 0.61
CA LEU A 45 0.28 19.96 -0.23
C LEU A 45 0.52 20.80 -1.50
N LYS A 46 1.80 21.04 -1.82
CA LYS A 46 2.22 21.79 -3.03
C LYS A 46 1.60 21.24 -4.31
N ARG A 47 1.42 19.93 -4.39
CA ARG A 47 0.61 19.26 -5.41
C ARG A 47 -0.62 18.72 -4.71
N GLN A 48 -1.79 19.28 -5.07
CA GLN A 48 -3.04 18.74 -4.57
C GLN A 48 -3.18 17.30 -5.03
N LEU A 49 -3.60 16.44 -4.11
CA LEU A 49 -3.81 15.04 -4.40
C LEU A 49 -5.31 14.78 -4.49
N SER A 50 -5.70 13.90 -5.39
CA SER A 50 -7.05 13.34 -5.44
C SER A 50 -7.00 11.92 -4.90
N ALA A 51 -7.84 11.65 -3.91
CA ALA A 51 -8.12 10.28 -3.50
C ALA A 51 -8.82 9.57 -4.65
N THR A 52 -8.41 8.36 -4.94
CA THR A 52 -9.04 7.46 -5.90
C THR A 52 -9.17 6.08 -5.27
N MET A 53 -10.09 5.27 -5.79
CA MET A 53 -10.25 3.90 -5.37
C MET A 53 -9.64 2.98 -6.43
N LYS A 54 -8.68 2.15 -6.05
CA LYS A 54 -8.15 1.07 -6.90
C LYS A 54 -8.56 -0.27 -6.31
N GLY A 55 -9.62 -0.86 -6.87
CA GLY A 55 -10.28 -2.00 -6.23
C GLY A 55 -10.90 -1.60 -4.90
N ARG A 56 -10.57 -2.33 -3.81
CA ARG A 56 -11.02 -2.03 -2.44
C ARG A 56 -10.02 -1.17 -1.63
N ARG A 57 -9.11 -0.47 -2.30
CA ARG A 57 -8.02 0.29 -1.67
C ARG A 57 -8.12 1.77 -2.01
N ILE A 58 -7.86 2.64 -1.03
CA ILE A 58 -7.65 4.07 -1.27
C ILE A 58 -6.24 4.23 -1.86
N ALA A 59 -6.18 4.73 -3.09
CA ALA A 59 -4.96 5.17 -3.73
C ALA A 59 -4.99 6.70 -3.83
N VAL A 60 -3.82 7.31 -3.87
CA VAL A 60 -3.69 8.77 -3.96
C VAL A 60 -2.94 9.10 -5.24
N ARG A 61 -3.46 10.01 -6.04
CA ARG A 61 -2.81 10.50 -7.27
C ARG A 61 -2.70 12.00 -7.28
N VAL A 62 -1.72 12.54 -8.00
CA VAL A 62 -1.63 13.98 -8.26
C VAL A 62 -2.89 14.43 -9.00
N ARG A 63 -3.55 15.47 -8.50
CA ARG A 63 -4.67 16.12 -9.17
C ARG A 63 -4.13 16.79 -10.45
N PRO A 64 -4.76 16.58 -11.62
CA PRO A 64 -4.39 17.28 -12.84
C PRO A 64 -4.40 18.79 -12.67
#